data_AF-A0A1G3H4W4-F1
#
_entry.id   AF-A0A1G3H4W4-F1
#
_cell.length_a   1.000
_cell.length_b   1.000
_cell.length_c   1.000
_cell.angle_alpha   90.00
_cell.angle_beta   90.00
_cell.angle_gamma   90.00
#
_symmetry.space_group_name_H-M   'P 1'
#
loop_
_entity.id
_entity.type
_entity.pdbx_description
1 polymer ?
#
loop_
_entity_poly.entity_id
_entity_poly.type
_entity_poly.pdbx_seq_one_letter_code
_entity_poly.pdbx_strand_id
1 'polypeptide(L)'
;MTPELREKLLAGLKDGSIVPYLGPGVLADVKNAATGAPIPADSDSLIYAMNDGKPMAPKLMYEFPRAAMNVELKRGRSAVTKFLNRTYGETAWTRGAVHDWLKGIAPHYVIDINRDTQLQDSYADVPHNLIVGIARLGGTDFRYKLYFWDGVAYQKTEVINPALPILYKPMGTPKPEANYTDGHAEAGSQL
;
A
#
# COMPACT_ATOMS: atom_id res chain seq x y z
N MET A 1 17.19 -14.52 -16.51
CA MET A 1 16.60 -13.47 -17.39
C MET A 1 17.62 -13.13 -18.45
N THR A 2 17.25 -13.11 -19.73
CA THR A 2 18.21 -12.77 -20.80
C THR A 2 18.46 -11.26 -20.84
N PRO A 3 19.60 -10.79 -21.36
CA PRO A 3 19.88 -9.37 -21.51
C PRO A 3 18.81 -8.61 -22.32
N GLU A 4 18.32 -9.23 -23.40
CA GLU A 4 17.34 -8.62 -24.32
C GLU A 4 15.99 -8.44 -23.63
N LEU A 5 15.56 -9.43 -22.85
CA LEU A 5 14.33 -9.32 -22.06
C LEU A 5 14.48 -8.21 -21.00
N ARG A 6 15.65 -8.11 -20.35
CA ARG A 6 15.91 -7.06 -19.36
C ARG A 6 15.82 -5.67 -19.98
N GLU A 7 16.45 -5.46 -21.14
CA GLU A 7 16.42 -4.18 -21.85
C GLU A 7 14.99 -3.81 -22.27
N LYS A 8 14.23 -4.77 -22.82
CA LYS A 8 12.84 -4.58 -23.20
C LYS A 8 11.97 -4.17 -22.01
N LEU A 9 12.13 -4.83 -20.86
CA LEU A 9 11.39 -4.48 -19.65
C LEU A 9 11.76 -3.07 -19.17
N LEU A 10 13.05 -2.73 -19.13
CA LEU A 10 13.50 -1.40 -18.71
C LEU A 10 13.01 -0.29 -19.65
N ALA A 11 13.01 -0.52 -20.96
CA ALA A 11 12.47 0.42 -21.94
C ALA A 11 10.97 0.62 -21.70
N GLY A 12 10.21 -0.47 -21.57
CA GLY A 12 8.77 -0.41 -21.35
C GLY A 12 8.36 0.26 -20.03
N LEU A 13 9.18 0.12 -18.99
CA LEU A 13 8.99 0.82 -17.71
C LEU A 13 9.22 2.33 -17.84
N LYS A 14 10.15 2.75 -18.69
CA LYS A 14 10.49 4.16 -18.90
C LYS A 14 9.52 4.86 -19.85
N ASP A 15 9.09 4.18 -20.92
CA ASP A 15 8.16 4.74 -21.90
C ASP A 15 6.68 4.61 -21.49
N GLY A 16 6.41 3.88 -20.40
CA GLY A 16 5.07 3.71 -19.83
C GLY A 16 4.23 2.61 -20.49
N SER A 17 4.78 1.85 -21.45
CA SER A 17 4.11 0.67 -22.02
C SER A 17 4.01 -0.51 -21.05
N ILE A 18 4.80 -0.50 -19.96
CA ILE A 18 4.74 -1.46 -18.86
C ILE A 18 4.47 -0.73 -17.55
N VAL A 19 3.41 -1.14 -16.86
CA VAL A 19 3.02 -0.62 -15.54
C VAL A 19 3.42 -1.63 -14.47
N PRO A 20 4.33 -1.30 -13.54
CA PRO A 20 4.62 -2.14 -12.39
C PRO A 20 3.38 -2.36 -11.52
N TYR A 21 3.17 -3.61 -11.13
CA TYR A 21 2.22 -4.00 -10.10
C TYR A 21 2.99 -4.61 -8.93
N LEU A 22 3.02 -3.90 -7.81
CA LEU A 22 3.82 -4.24 -6.64
C LEU A 22 2.97 -5.01 -5.63
N GLY A 23 3.28 -6.29 -5.46
CA GLY A 23 2.74 -7.13 -4.38
C GLY A 23 3.63 -7.14 -3.13
N PRO A 24 3.28 -7.89 -2.08
CA PRO A 24 4.03 -7.93 -0.81
C PRO A 24 5.47 -8.41 -0.95
N GLY A 25 5.81 -9.14 -2.01
CA GLY A 25 7.17 -9.58 -2.27
C GLY A 25 8.19 -8.43 -2.42
N VAL A 26 7.75 -7.21 -2.76
CA VAL A 26 8.66 -6.04 -2.87
C VAL A 26 9.13 -5.51 -1.51
N LEU A 27 8.58 -6.05 -0.42
CA LEU A 27 8.91 -5.71 0.96
C LEU A 27 9.70 -6.83 1.67
N ALA A 28 10.10 -7.90 0.96
CA ALA A 28 10.71 -9.08 1.57
C ALA A 28 12.02 -8.80 2.33
N ASP A 29 12.75 -7.75 1.96
CA ASP A 29 13.99 -7.31 2.60
C ASP A 29 13.80 -6.14 3.58
N VAL A 30 12.57 -5.64 3.73
CA VAL A 30 12.23 -4.52 4.61
C VAL A 30 12.07 -5.00 6.05
N LYS A 31 12.78 -4.35 6.98
CA LYS A 31 12.85 -4.74 8.39
C LYS A 31 12.63 -3.56 9.31
N ASN A 32 12.16 -3.85 10.52
CA ASN A 32 12.01 -2.86 11.57
C ASN A 32 13.40 -2.32 11.91
N ALA A 33 13.57 -1.00 11.87
CA ALA A 33 14.88 -0.37 12.06
C ALA A 33 15.47 -0.63 13.46
N ALA A 34 14.64 -0.82 14.48
CA ALA A 34 15.07 -1.05 15.86
C ALA A 34 15.24 -2.54 16.19
N THR A 35 14.35 -3.41 15.71
CA THR A 35 14.31 -4.82 16.12
C THR A 35 14.80 -5.81 15.07
N GLY A 36 14.93 -5.38 13.81
CA GLY A 36 15.28 -6.27 12.69
C GLY A 36 14.16 -7.23 12.28
N ALA A 37 12.99 -7.19 12.91
CA ALA A 37 11.83 -8.01 12.54
C ALA A 37 11.34 -7.66 11.12
N PRO A 38 10.89 -8.62 10.30
CA PRO A 38 10.36 -8.34 8.97
C PRO A 38 9.07 -7.51 9.05
N ILE A 39 8.83 -6.68 8.03
CA ILE A 39 7.55 -5.98 7.89
C ILE A 39 6.41 -6.98 7.61
N PRO A 40 5.27 -6.90 8.33
CA PRO A 40 4.08 -7.64 7.93
C PRO A 40 3.56 -7.07 6.61
N ALA A 41 3.39 -7.91 5.60
CA ALA A 41 3.01 -7.45 4.25
C ALA A 41 2.06 -8.43 3.55
N ASP A 42 2.34 -9.73 3.65
CA ASP A 42 1.43 -10.78 3.20
C ASP A 42 0.30 -11.03 4.21
N SER A 43 -0.66 -11.85 3.79
CA SER A 43 -1.83 -12.19 4.60
C SER A 43 -1.45 -12.78 5.97
N ASP A 44 -0.61 -13.80 5.98
CA ASP A 44 -0.32 -14.56 7.21
C ASP A 44 0.44 -13.69 8.21
N SER A 45 1.50 -13.03 7.76
CA SER A 45 2.31 -12.13 8.58
C SER A 45 1.47 -11.01 9.20
N LEU A 46 0.53 -10.45 8.44
CA LEU A 46 -0.43 -9.47 8.95
C LEU A 46 -1.36 -10.05 10.02
N ILE A 47 -1.86 -11.28 9.84
CA ILE A 47 -2.73 -11.93 10.83
C ILE A 47 -1.96 -12.21 12.13
N TYR A 48 -0.74 -12.74 12.03
CA TYR A 48 0.13 -12.94 13.18
C TYR A 48 0.43 -11.62 13.89
N ALA A 49 0.81 -10.57 13.16
CA ALA A 49 1.13 -9.27 13.74
C ALA A 49 -0.08 -8.61 14.43
N MET A 50 -1.28 -8.72 13.84
CA MET A 50 -2.52 -8.21 14.42
C MET A 50 -2.97 -8.99 15.67
N ASN A 51 -2.51 -10.23 15.81
CA ASN A 51 -2.88 -11.13 16.90
C ASN A 51 -1.69 -11.42 17.84
N ASP A 52 -0.82 -10.43 18.06
CA ASP A 52 0.29 -10.49 19.02
C ASP A 52 1.25 -11.68 18.80
N GLY A 53 1.53 -12.00 17.54
CA GLY A 53 2.39 -13.10 17.13
C GLY A 53 1.75 -14.49 17.25
N LYS A 54 0.46 -14.58 17.60
CA LYS A 54 -0.26 -15.85 17.76
C LYS A 54 -1.12 -16.14 16.53
N PRO A 55 -1.27 -17.41 16.12
CA PRO A 55 -2.21 -17.75 15.07
C PRO A 55 -3.65 -17.50 15.54
N MET A 56 -4.53 -17.16 14.60
CA MET A 56 -5.97 -17.22 14.81
C MET A 56 -6.51 -18.63 14.51
N ALA A 57 -7.81 -18.84 14.73
CA ALA A 57 -8.47 -20.08 14.32
C ALA A 57 -8.27 -20.35 12.81
N PRO A 58 -8.12 -21.61 12.36
CA PRO A 58 -7.79 -21.92 10.96
C PRO A 58 -8.67 -21.22 9.91
N LYS A 59 -9.98 -21.10 10.18
CA LYS A 59 -10.93 -20.41 9.28
C LYS A 59 -10.62 -18.91 9.06
N LEU A 60 -9.96 -18.27 10.03
CA LEU A 60 -9.56 -16.86 10.01
C LEU A 60 -8.16 -16.66 9.44
N MET A 61 -7.33 -17.70 9.40
CA MET A 61 -5.98 -17.67 8.83
C MET A 61 -5.96 -17.66 7.29
N TYR A 62 -7.11 -17.79 6.64
CA TYR A 62 -7.19 -17.89 5.18
C TYR A 62 -6.74 -16.61 4.46
N GLU A 63 -7.23 -15.45 4.93
CA GLU A 63 -6.91 -14.16 4.34
C GLU A 63 -7.03 -13.05 5.38
N PHE A 64 -6.12 -12.08 5.36
CA PHE A 64 -6.11 -10.95 6.29
C PHE A 64 -7.46 -10.21 6.39
N PRO A 65 -8.18 -9.91 5.29
CA PRO A 65 -9.51 -9.30 5.36
C PRO A 65 -10.48 -9.99 6.32
N ARG A 66 -10.48 -11.33 6.32
CA ARG A 66 -11.37 -12.14 7.16
C ARG A 66 -10.98 -12.06 8.63
N ALA A 67 -9.68 -12.12 8.91
CA ALA A 67 -9.16 -11.92 10.25
C ALA A 67 -9.46 -10.50 10.77
N ALA A 68 -9.27 -9.48 9.92
CA ALA A 68 -9.53 -8.09 10.23
C ALA A 68 -11.00 -7.88 10.57
N MET A 69 -11.93 -8.37 9.74
CA MET A 69 -13.37 -8.31 10.01
C MET A 69 -13.74 -8.96 11.35
N ASN A 70 -13.16 -10.12 11.69
CA ASN A 70 -13.39 -10.73 13.00
C ASN A 70 -12.86 -9.87 14.16
N VAL A 71 -11.72 -9.18 13.99
CA VAL A 71 -11.21 -8.22 14.98
C VAL A 71 -12.12 -7.01 15.07
N GLU A 72 -12.58 -6.45 13.94
CA GLU A 72 -13.54 -5.35 13.92
C GLU A 72 -14.83 -5.68 14.67
N LEU A 73 -15.42 -6.85 14.42
CA LEU A 73 -16.64 -7.29 15.08
C LEU A 73 -16.47 -7.46 16.61
N LYS A 74 -15.27 -7.82 17.08
CA LYS A 74 -14.99 -8.08 18.50
C LYS A 74 -14.48 -6.88 19.26
N ARG A 75 -13.71 -6.00 18.60
CA ARG A 75 -12.94 -4.92 19.23
C ARG A 75 -13.19 -3.55 18.60
N GLY A 76 -14.08 -3.48 17.60
CA GLY A 76 -14.37 -2.28 16.83
C GLY A 76 -13.34 -2.03 15.72
N ARG A 77 -13.77 -1.28 14.69
CA ARG A 77 -12.92 -0.85 13.56
C ARG A 77 -11.64 -0.15 14.01
N SER A 78 -11.71 0.62 15.09
CA SER A 78 -10.56 1.36 15.62
C SER A 78 -9.39 0.46 16.02
N ALA A 79 -9.64 -0.80 16.37
CA ALA A 79 -8.57 -1.76 16.67
C ALA A 79 -7.72 -2.08 15.42
N VAL A 80 -8.37 -2.34 14.28
CA VAL A 80 -7.68 -2.60 13.00
C VAL A 80 -6.98 -1.34 12.51
N THR A 81 -7.65 -0.18 12.57
CA THR A 81 -7.03 1.10 12.19
C THR A 81 -5.79 1.41 13.02
N LYS A 82 -5.83 1.23 14.35
CA LYS A 82 -4.66 1.42 15.22
C LYS A 82 -3.53 0.45 14.89
N PHE A 83 -3.85 -0.81 14.62
CA PHE A 83 -2.86 -1.80 14.20
C PHE A 83 -2.15 -1.39 12.90
N LEU A 84 -2.91 -0.97 11.88
CA LEU A 84 -2.35 -0.54 10.60
C LEU A 84 -1.56 0.76 10.71
N ASN A 85 -2.04 1.75 11.49
CA ASN A 85 -1.29 2.98 11.74
C ASN A 85 0.03 2.73 12.47
N ARG A 86 0.00 1.91 13.52
CA ARG A 86 1.22 1.53 14.21
C ARG A 86 2.19 0.82 13.27
N THR A 87 1.68 -0.11 12.46
CA THR A 87 2.52 -0.92 11.56
C THR A 87 3.10 -0.08 10.44
N TYR A 88 2.31 0.73 9.74
CA TYR A 88 2.73 1.37 8.48
C TYR A 88 2.98 2.89 8.59
N GLY A 89 2.35 3.57 9.54
CA GLY A 89 2.48 5.02 9.72
C GLY A 89 3.48 5.43 10.81
N GLU A 90 3.63 4.63 11.87
CA GLU A 90 4.43 4.99 13.05
C GLU A 90 5.74 4.20 13.17
N THR A 91 5.75 2.93 12.74
CA THR A 91 6.95 2.10 12.82
C THR A 91 7.97 2.50 11.76
N ALA A 92 9.20 2.74 12.18
CA ALA A 92 10.32 2.97 11.27
C ALA A 92 10.80 1.66 10.64
N TRP A 93 10.72 1.60 9.31
CA TRP A 93 11.19 0.47 8.51
C TRP A 93 12.43 0.86 7.70
N THR A 94 13.32 -0.11 7.44
CA THR A 94 14.44 0.07 6.52
C THR A 94 13.95 0.29 5.10
N ARG A 95 14.81 0.85 4.24
CA ARG A 95 14.53 0.95 2.81
C ARG A 95 14.59 -0.43 2.15
N GLY A 96 13.62 -0.71 1.28
CA GLY A 96 13.59 -1.93 0.47
C GLY A 96 14.32 -1.74 -0.85
N ALA A 97 15.13 -2.73 -1.26
CA ALA A 97 15.97 -2.63 -2.46
C ALA A 97 15.16 -2.41 -3.74
N VAL A 98 13.97 -3.00 -3.85
CA VAL A 98 13.07 -2.78 -5.00
C VAL A 98 12.62 -1.32 -5.09
N HIS A 99 12.36 -0.68 -3.95
CA HIS A 99 11.90 0.70 -3.90
C HIS A 99 13.01 1.69 -4.24
N ASP A 100 14.24 1.42 -3.81
CA ASP A 100 15.41 2.21 -4.21
C ASP A 100 15.74 2.03 -5.70
N TRP A 101 15.58 0.83 -6.23
CA TRP A 101 15.68 0.59 -7.67
C TRP A 101 14.59 1.30 -8.47
N LEU A 102 13.33 1.25 -8.01
CA LEU A 102 12.21 1.96 -8.63
C LEU A 102 12.43 3.47 -8.64
N LYS A 103 12.99 4.05 -7.57
CA LYS A 103 13.35 5.47 -7.51
C LYS A 103 14.30 5.88 -8.64
N GLY A 104 15.25 5.01 -9.01
CA GLY A 104 16.20 5.28 -10.09
C GLY A 104 15.60 5.25 -11.50
N ILE A 105 14.46 4.58 -11.69
CA ILE A 105 13.76 4.51 -12.99
C ILE A 105 12.60 5.52 -13.05
N ALA A 106 11.92 5.73 -11.91
CA ALA A 106 10.72 6.53 -11.75
C ALA A 106 9.66 6.27 -12.83
N PRO A 107 9.11 5.04 -12.95
CA PRO A 107 8.02 4.76 -13.90
C PRO A 107 6.86 5.74 -13.76
N HIS A 108 6.26 6.11 -14.89
CA HIS A 108 5.18 7.11 -14.93
C HIS A 108 3.91 6.66 -14.21
N TYR A 109 3.64 5.35 -14.14
CA TYR A 109 2.49 4.81 -13.44
C TYR A 109 2.89 3.56 -12.67
N VAL A 110 2.59 3.50 -11.37
CA VAL A 110 2.86 2.35 -10.50
C VAL A 110 1.60 2.00 -9.71
N ILE A 111 1.25 0.71 -9.71
CA ILE A 111 0.18 0.15 -8.88
C ILE A 111 0.83 -0.60 -7.73
N ASP A 112 0.45 -0.26 -6.50
CA ASP A 112 1.04 -0.84 -5.29
C ASP A 112 -0.04 -1.24 -4.29
N ILE A 113 -0.18 -2.55 -4.09
CA ILE A 113 -1.19 -3.10 -3.19
C ILE A 113 -0.72 -3.17 -1.73
N ASN A 114 0.50 -2.71 -1.44
CA ASN A 114 1.00 -2.63 -0.07
C ASN A 114 0.50 -1.35 0.62
N ARG A 115 0.40 -1.39 1.94
CA ARG A 115 -0.15 -0.28 2.77
C ARG A 115 0.93 0.62 3.36
N ASP A 116 2.20 0.33 3.14
CA ASP A 116 3.34 1.12 3.61
C ASP A 116 3.60 2.36 2.72
N THR A 117 4.59 3.17 3.10
CA THR A 117 4.94 4.41 2.40
C THR A 117 6.13 4.31 1.46
N GLN A 118 6.76 3.14 1.29
CA GLN A 118 8.05 3.00 0.59
C GLN A 118 7.98 3.52 -0.85
N LEU A 119 6.86 3.28 -1.56
CA LEU A 119 6.63 3.85 -2.90
C LEU A 119 6.51 5.37 -2.88
N GLN A 120 5.72 5.93 -1.95
CA GLN A 120 5.56 7.38 -1.82
C GLN A 120 6.90 8.05 -1.51
N ASP A 121 7.68 7.45 -0.60
CA ASP A 121 9.00 7.93 -0.22
C ASP A 121 10.00 7.83 -1.39
N SER A 122 9.85 6.87 -2.31
CA SER A 122 10.65 6.79 -3.54
C SER A 122 10.41 7.94 -4.52
N TYR A 123 9.24 8.57 -4.49
CA TYR A 123 8.85 9.68 -5.39
C TYR A 123 8.85 11.04 -4.68
N ALA A 124 9.33 11.13 -3.44
CA ALA A 124 9.29 12.36 -2.65
C ALA A 124 10.04 13.55 -3.30
N ASP A 125 11.02 13.27 -4.16
CA ASP A 125 11.84 14.29 -4.85
C ASP A 125 11.18 14.84 -6.13
N VAL A 126 10.03 14.31 -6.56
CA VAL A 126 9.35 14.72 -7.80
C VAL A 126 7.86 14.97 -7.57
N PRO A 127 7.27 16.03 -8.16
CA PRO A 127 5.82 16.21 -8.12
C PRO A 127 5.09 15.02 -8.74
N HIS A 128 4.06 14.52 -8.06
CA HIS A 128 3.33 13.33 -8.50
C HIS A 128 1.87 13.31 -8.03
N ASN A 129 1.04 12.52 -8.72
CA ASN A 129 -0.31 12.19 -8.30
C ASN A 129 -0.28 10.98 -7.37
N LEU A 130 -1.17 10.97 -6.37
CA LEU A 130 -1.43 9.83 -5.52
C LEU A 130 -2.94 9.53 -5.53
N ILE A 131 -3.27 8.29 -5.91
CA ILE A 131 -4.62 7.75 -5.88
C ILE A 131 -4.68 6.77 -4.72
N VAL A 132 -5.51 7.05 -3.72
CA VAL A 132 -5.64 6.22 -2.51
C VAL A 132 -7.02 5.57 -2.50
N GLY A 133 -7.06 4.24 -2.50
CA GLY A 133 -8.31 3.51 -2.31
C GLY A 133 -8.88 3.73 -0.91
N ILE A 134 -10.20 3.88 -0.80
CA ILE A 134 -10.90 4.04 0.47
C ILE A 134 -12.04 3.02 0.62
N ALA A 135 -12.32 2.60 1.85
CA ALA A 135 -13.53 1.84 2.17
C ALA A 135 -14.75 2.79 2.15
N ARG A 136 -15.95 2.28 1.82
CA ARG A 136 -17.19 3.09 1.84
C ARG A 136 -17.40 3.68 3.22
N LEU A 137 -17.29 4.99 3.25
CA LEU A 137 -17.93 5.87 4.21
C LEU A 137 -18.79 6.77 3.33
N GLY A 138 -20.11 6.72 3.49
CA GLY A 138 -21.08 7.15 2.47
C GLY A 138 -20.92 8.55 1.87
N GLY A 139 -21.59 8.76 0.72
CA GLY A 139 -21.85 10.07 0.11
C GLY A 139 -21.41 10.23 -1.35
N THR A 140 -20.40 9.49 -1.81
CA THR A 140 -19.89 9.58 -3.19
C THR A 140 -19.81 8.22 -3.87
N ASP A 141 -20.05 8.15 -5.18
CA ASP A 141 -19.95 6.90 -5.97
C ASP A 141 -18.50 6.39 -6.10
N PHE A 142 -17.51 7.25 -5.86
CA PHE A 142 -16.09 6.93 -6.02
C PHE A 142 -15.47 6.32 -4.75
N ARG A 143 -14.62 5.30 -4.95
CA ARG A 143 -13.89 4.58 -3.88
C ARG A 143 -12.42 4.97 -3.78
N TYR A 144 -12.12 6.23 -4.05
CA TYR A 144 -10.76 6.73 -3.97
C TYR A 144 -10.72 8.19 -3.51
N LYS A 145 -9.57 8.61 -3.01
CA LYS A 145 -9.19 10.01 -2.82
C LYS A 145 -8.01 10.31 -3.73
N LEU A 146 -7.99 11.51 -4.30
CA LEU A 146 -6.89 12.00 -5.12
C LEU A 146 -6.08 13.04 -4.34
N TYR A 147 -4.78 12.92 -4.45
CA TYR A 147 -3.83 13.88 -3.90
C TYR A 147 -2.77 14.23 -4.93
N PHE A 148 -2.22 15.43 -4.77
CA PHE A 148 -1.07 15.93 -5.51
C PHE A 148 0.06 16.23 -4.54
N TRP A 149 1.26 15.69 -4.81
CA TRP A 149 2.48 16.05 -4.10
C TRP A 149 3.15 17.24 -4.80
N ASP A 150 3.30 18.35 -4.07
CA ASP A 150 3.89 19.60 -4.57
C ASP A 150 5.41 19.70 -4.35
N GLY A 151 6.04 18.65 -3.80
CA GLY A 151 7.44 18.66 -3.36
C GLY A 151 7.60 18.83 -1.84
N VAL A 152 6.54 19.21 -1.11
CA VAL A 152 6.57 19.47 0.33
C VAL A 152 5.47 18.69 1.06
N ALA A 153 4.25 18.70 0.53
CA ALA A 153 3.10 18.06 1.14
C ALA A 153 2.13 17.53 0.08
N TYR A 154 1.31 16.56 0.48
CA TYR A 154 0.17 16.15 -0.32
C TYR A 154 -1.00 17.10 -0.11
N GLN A 155 -1.54 17.61 -1.21
CA GLN A 155 -2.77 18.40 -1.26
C GLN A 155 -3.89 17.56 -1.84
N LYS A 156 -5.08 17.60 -1.24
CA LYS A 156 -6.26 16.93 -1.82
C LYS A 156 -6.64 17.64 -3.13
N THR A 157 -6.98 16.86 -4.15
CA THR A 157 -7.41 17.36 -5.46
C THR A 157 -8.63 16.58 -5.96
N GLU A 158 -9.33 17.10 -6.95
CA GLU A 158 -10.41 16.41 -7.66
C GLU A 158 -9.97 15.92 -9.05
N VAL A 159 -8.80 16.37 -9.52
CA VAL A 159 -8.26 16.04 -10.84
C VAL A 159 -6.82 15.57 -10.73
N ILE A 160 -6.45 14.64 -11.62
CA ILE A 160 -5.06 14.22 -11.81
C ILE A 160 -4.40 15.02 -12.94
N ASN A 161 -3.10 15.28 -12.82
CA ASN A 161 -2.29 15.78 -13.93
C ASN A 161 -1.60 14.60 -14.62
N PRO A 162 -2.04 14.16 -15.82
CA PRO A 162 -1.49 12.98 -16.48
C PRO A 162 -0.06 13.18 -16.98
N ALA A 163 0.47 14.41 -17.00
CA ALA A 163 1.86 14.70 -17.32
C ALA A 163 2.83 14.38 -16.16
N LEU A 164 2.31 14.10 -14.96
CA LEU A 164 3.10 13.75 -13.78
C LEU A 164 2.95 12.27 -13.45
N PRO A 165 3.91 11.67 -12.73
CA PRO A 165 3.80 10.30 -12.27
C PRO A 165 2.52 10.05 -11.48
N ILE A 166 2.00 8.82 -11.55
CA ILE A 166 0.80 8.38 -10.86
C ILE A 166 1.17 7.21 -9.95
N LEU A 167 0.95 7.38 -8.65
CA LEU A 167 1.05 6.31 -7.66
C LEU A 167 -0.35 5.86 -7.30
N TYR A 168 -0.71 4.62 -7.60
CA TYR A 168 -2.01 4.07 -7.22
C TYR A 168 -1.85 3.05 -6.10
N LYS A 169 -2.41 3.38 -4.93
CA LYS A 169 -2.45 2.53 -3.74
C LYS A 169 -3.89 2.08 -3.44
N PRO A 170 -4.42 1.05 -4.15
CA PRO A 170 -5.81 0.60 -3.99
C PRO A 170 -6.14 0.07 -2.59
N MET A 171 -5.14 -0.40 -1.85
CA MET A 171 -5.32 -0.93 -0.49
C MET A 171 -5.21 0.13 0.60
N GLY A 172 -4.94 1.39 0.20
CA GLY A 172 -4.74 2.50 1.10
C GLY A 172 -3.29 2.68 1.55
N THR A 173 -3.08 3.68 2.41
CA THR A 173 -1.78 4.12 2.95
C THR A 173 -1.98 5.00 4.20
N PRO A 174 -1.01 5.09 5.12
CA PRO A 174 -1.03 6.04 6.23
C PRO A 174 -0.89 7.50 5.81
N LYS A 175 -0.36 7.79 4.60
CA LYS A 175 -0.07 9.16 4.14
C LYS A 175 -0.89 9.51 2.89
N PRO A 176 -1.47 10.71 2.79
CA PRO A 176 -1.32 11.84 3.73
C PRO A 176 -2.20 11.79 4.96
N GLU A 177 -3.27 11.01 4.90
CA GLU A 177 -4.09 10.67 6.05
C GLU A 177 -4.35 9.16 5.96
N ALA A 178 -4.45 8.51 7.12
CA ALA A 178 -4.61 7.08 7.18
C ALA A 178 -5.95 6.64 6.59
N ASN A 179 -5.90 6.06 5.39
CA ASN A 179 -7.02 5.36 4.79
C ASN A 179 -6.55 3.96 4.42
N TYR A 180 -7.33 2.95 4.79
CA TYR A 180 -7.05 1.57 4.42
C TYR A 180 -8.32 0.94 3.87
N THR A 181 -8.15 0.05 2.90
CA THR A 181 -9.22 -0.85 2.47
C THR A 181 -8.88 -2.24 2.96
N ASP A 182 -9.88 -2.93 3.50
CA ASP A 182 -9.70 -4.28 4.03
C ASP A 182 -9.89 -5.33 2.92
N GLY A 183 -9.89 -4.94 1.64
CA GLY A 183 -9.93 -5.86 0.48
C GLY A 183 -11.20 -6.67 0.27
N HIS A 184 -12.06 -6.85 1.28
CA HIS A 184 -13.24 -7.72 1.17
C HIS A 184 -14.53 -7.16 1.81
N ALA A 185 -14.47 -6.06 2.55
CA ALA A 185 -15.61 -5.57 3.33
C ALA A 185 -16.51 -4.61 2.57
N GLU A 186 -17.04 -4.99 1.41
CA GLU A 186 -18.09 -4.21 0.71
C GLU A 186 -19.01 -4.97 -0.26
N ALA A 187 -18.91 -6.30 -0.32
CA ALA A 187 -19.84 -7.14 -1.07
C ALA A 187 -20.88 -7.85 -0.17
N GLY A 188 -21.09 -7.36 1.06
CA GLY A 188 -21.86 -8.07 2.09
C GLY A 188 -22.87 -7.25 2.89
N SER A 189 -23.31 -6.09 2.40
CA SER A 189 -24.41 -5.33 3.05
C SER A 189 -25.70 -5.30 2.24
N GLN A 190 -25.89 -6.24 1.32
CA GLN A 190 -27.17 -6.49 0.65
C GLN A 190 -27.32 -7.98 0.39
N LEU A 191 -27.69 -8.74 1.43
CA LEU A 191 -28.58 -9.91 1.39
C LEU A 191 -29.15 -10.11 2.79
#